data_AF-A0A524CU22-F1
#
_entry.id   AF-A0A524CU22-F1
#
_cell.length_a   1.000
_cell.length_b   1.000
_cell.length_c   1.000
_cell.angle_alpha   90.00
_cell.angle_beta   90.00
_cell.angle_gamma   90.00
#
_symmetry.space_group_name_H-M   'P 1'
#
loop_
_entity.id
_entity.type
_entity.pdbx_description
1 polymer ?
#
loop_
_entity_poly.entity_id
_entity_poly.type
_entity_poly.pdbx_seq_one_letter_code
_entity_poly.pdbx_strand_id
1 'polypeptide(L)'
;MTEEPSEPPKESKKPKQEPSSAWDSLEEPVTWIGKLAWIILLVAAILEVVFAIVNIARQVATNARLASLIPSYTPTYRLGFPIWQIIGGIISILFCIIIVRPRFSKKCGDQDWDFLLNDVLKLGNFRFPWMFVWAIIATIFGWYWGGAAIWFPAIILVVAGPKPYKWTEE
;
A
#
# COMPACT_ATOMS: atom_id res chain seq x y z
N MET A 1 -0.47 -63.66 -29.77
CA MET A 1 -0.21 -62.21 -29.89
C MET A 1 -0.19 -61.69 -28.47
N THR A 2 1.02 -61.49 -27.94
CA THR A 2 1.26 -60.99 -26.57
C THR A 2 1.28 -59.47 -26.63
N GLU A 3 0.29 -58.82 -26.03
CA GLU A 3 0.26 -57.37 -25.86
C GLU A 3 1.31 -56.96 -24.82
N GLU A 4 2.27 -56.12 -25.22
CA GLU A 4 3.18 -55.45 -24.30
C GLU A 4 2.42 -54.38 -23.49
N PRO A 5 2.68 -54.24 -22.18
CA PRO A 5 2.10 -53.17 -21.39
C PRO A 5 2.77 -51.83 -21.75
N SER A 6 1.97 -50.88 -22.24
CA SER A 6 2.41 -49.50 -22.46
C SER A 6 2.77 -48.82 -21.12
N GLU A 7 4.02 -48.37 -20.98
CA GLU A 7 4.45 -47.58 -19.83
C GLU A 7 3.64 -46.26 -19.70
N PRO A 8 3.28 -45.82 -18.49
CA PRO A 8 2.62 -44.54 -18.29
C PRO A 8 3.57 -43.37 -18.59
N PRO A 9 3.04 -42.21 -19.05
CA PRO A 9 3.87 -41.08 -19.43
C PRO A 9 4.63 -40.54 -18.21
N LYS A 10 5.95 -40.39 -18.34
CA LYS A 10 6.79 -39.71 -17.34
C LYS A 10 6.27 -38.29 -17.13
N GLU A 11 5.71 -38.07 -15.94
CA GLU A 11 5.32 -36.76 -15.44
C GLU A 11 6.55 -35.84 -15.43
N SER A 12 6.54 -34.85 -16.32
CA SER A 12 7.54 -33.79 -16.38
C SER A 12 7.51 -33.00 -15.09
N LYS A 13 8.44 -33.28 -14.17
CA LYS A 13 8.68 -32.47 -12.98
C LYS A 13 9.03 -31.05 -13.44
N LYS A 14 8.08 -30.12 -13.34
CA LYS A 14 8.34 -28.67 -13.44
C LYS A 14 9.57 -28.35 -12.57
N PRO A 15 10.57 -27.61 -13.07
CA PRO A 15 11.73 -27.25 -12.27
C PRO A 15 11.26 -26.48 -11.04
N LYS A 16 11.67 -26.94 -9.85
CA LYS A 16 11.60 -26.14 -8.63
C LYS A 16 12.54 -24.96 -8.86
N GLN A 17 12.00 -23.81 -9.27
CA GLN A 17 12.79 -22.58 -9.35
C GLN A 17 13.33 -22.28 -7.95
N GLU A 18 14.66 -22.27 -7.84
CA GLU A 18 15.35 -21.84 -6.63
C GLU A 18 14.97 -20.39 -6.31
N PRO A 19 14.90 -20.01 -5.02
CA PRO A 19 14.71 -18.61 -4.63
C PRO A 19 15.75 -17.78 -5.37
N SER A 20 15.30 -16.75 -6.10
CA SER A 20 16.21 -15.97 -6.94
C SER A 20 17.27 -15.32 -6.05
N SER A 21 18.54 -15.35 -6.45
CA SER A 21 19.65 -14.70 -5.74
C SER A 21 19.43 -13.20 -5.48
N ALA A 22 18.43 -12.59 -6.14
CA ALA A 22 18.01 -11.22 -5.90
C ALA A 22 17.20 -11.07 -4.60
N TRP A 23 16.39 -12.06 -4.21
CA TRP A 23 15.55 -11.99 -3.01
C TRP A 23 16.41 -11.83 -1.75
N ASP A 24 17.49 -12.59 -1.63
CA ASP A 24 18.36 -12.56 -0.45
C ASP A 24 18.91 -11.14 -0.17
N SER A 25 19.16 -10.35 -1.23
CA SER A 25 19.59 -8.95 -1.10
C SER A 25 18.45 -7.96 -0.84
N LEU A 26 17.22 -8.33 -1.18
CA LEU A 26 16.03 -7.48 -1.09
C LEU A 26 15.21 -7.74 0.18
N GLU A 27 15.35 -8.90 0.80
CA GLU A 27 14.57 -9.31 1.96
C GLU A 27 14.72 -8.34 3.13
N GLU A 28 15.95 -7.94 3.46
CA GLU A 28 16.21 -7.01 4.55
C GLU A 28 15.59 -5.62 4.31
N PRO A 29 15.80 -4.95 3.15
CA PRO A 29 15.09 -3.72 2.81
C PRO A 29 13.56 -3.85 2.83
N VAL A 30 13.01 -4.93 2.26
CA VAL A 30 11.56 -5.19 2.22
C VAL A 30 10.99 -5.35 3.62
N THR A 31 11.68 -6.11 4.48
CA THR A 31 11.34 -6.32 5.89
C THR A 31 11.38 -5.00 6.66
N TRP A 32 12.46 -4.23 6.50
CA TRP A 32 12.67 -2.97 7.22
C TRP A 32 11.63 -1.91 6.83
N ILE A 33 11.45 -1.68 5.53
CA ILE A 33 10.46 -0.72 5.02
C ILE A 33 9.05 -1.19 5.39
N GLY A 34 8.73 -2.47 5.19
CA GLY A 34 7.42 -3.04 5.51
C GLY A 34 7.07 -2.87 6.99
N LYS A 35 8.02 -3.15 7.90
CA LYS A 35 7.85 -2.98 9.35
C LYS A 35 7.58 -1.53 9.75
N LEU A 36 8.20 -0.57 9.04
CA LEU A 36 8.02 0.86 9.28
C LEU A 36 6.86 1.50 8.51
N ALA A 37 6.24 0.78 7.56
CA ALA A 37 5.21 1.34 6.69
C ALA A 37 4.06 2.01 7.45
N TRP A 38 3.61 1.42 8.56
CA TRP A 38 2.58 2.03 9.40
C TRP A 38 3.05 3.33 10.08
N ILE A 39 4.31 3.42 10.54
CA ILE A 39 4.85 4.66 11.14
C ILE A 39 4.93 5.75 10.07
N ILE A 40 5.44 5.41 8.88
CA ILE A 40 5.57 6.34 7.76
C ILE A 40 4.20 6.88 7.37
N LEU A 41 3.19 6.00 7.21
CA LEU A 41 1.83 6.40 6.90
C LEU A 41 1.21 7.24 8.03
N LEU A 42 1.42 6.86 9.29
CA LEU A 42 0.87 7.59 10.45
C LEU A 42 1.43 9.02 10.51
N VAL A 43 2.75 9.18 10.35
CA VAL A 43 3.39 10.50 10.34
C VAL A 43 2.89 11.33 9.16
N ALA A 44 2.82 10.74 7.97
CA ALA A 44 2.30 11.42 6.78
C ALA A 44 0.85 11.91 7.00
N ALA A 45 -0.02 11.07 7.55
CA ALA A 45 -1.41 11.41 7.81
C ALA A 45 -1.57 12.53 8.87
N ILE A 46 -0.75 12.51 9.93
CA ILE A 46 -0.75 13.59 10.93
C ILE A 46 -0.29 14.91 10.29
N LEU A 47 0.80 14.89 9.52
CA LEU A 47 1.29 16.07 8.82
C LEU A 47 0.26 16.62 7.85
N GLU A 48 -0.46 15.77 7.13
CA GLU A 48 -1.53 16.15 6.22
C GLU A 48 -2.64 16.94 6.92
N VAL A 49 -3.13 16.46 8.07
CA VAL A 49 -4.13 17.17 8.89
C VAL A 49 -3.59 18.52 9.36
N VAL A 50 -2.35 18.56 9.88
CA VAL A 50 -1.73 19.81 10.37
C VAL A 50 -1.58 20.82 9.23
N PHE A 51 -1.08 20.41 8.07
CA PHE A 51 -0.92 21.29 6.91
C PHE A 51 -2.27 21.81 6.41
N ALA A 52 -3.31 20.99 6.41
CA ALA A 52 -4.65 21.42 6.02
C ALA A 52 -5.21 22.50 6.95
N ILE A 53 -5.06 22.33 8.28
CA ILE A 53 -5.48 23.32 9.27
C ILE A 53 -4.72 24.64 9.09
N VAL A 54 -3.38 24.57 8.92
CA VAL A 54 -2.54 25.75 8.68
C VAL A 54 -2.95 26.46 7.38
N ASN A 55 -3.26 25.71 6.31
CA ASN A 55 -3.73 26.28 5.05
C ASN A 55 -5.07 26.99 5.18
N ILE A 56 -6.02 26.44 5.95
CA ILE A 56 -7.31 27.10 6.23
C ILE A 56 -7.06 28.40 7.00
N ALA A 57 -6.28 28.36 8.08
CA ALA A 57 -5.97 29.54 8.88
C ALA A 57 -5.30 30.64 8.04
N ARG A 58 -4.33 30.26 7.19
CA ARG A 58 -3.65 31.20 6.29
C ARG A 58 -4.63 31.81 5.29
N GLN A 59 -5.54 31.03 4.71
CA GLN A 59 -6.57 31.55 3.81
C GLN A 59 -7.48 32.55 4.52
N VAL A 60 -7.94 32.23 5.73
CA VAL A 60 -8.79 33.14 6.52
C VAL A 60 -8.07 34.45 6.83
N ALA A 61 -6.85 34.39 7.35
CA ALA A 61 -6.06 35.58 7.67
C ALA A 61 -5.78 36.44 6.43
N THR A 62 -5.44 35.81 5.29
CA THR A 62 -5.16 36.52 4.04
C THR A 62 -6.41 37.20 3.50
N ASN A 63 -7.55 36.50 3.46
CA ASN A 63 -8.82 37.06 3.01
C ASN A 63 -9.27 38.23 3.91
N ALA A 64 -9.15 38.09 5.24
CA ALA A 64 -9.50 39.15 6.18
C ALA A 64 -8.64 40.40 5.98
N ARG A 65 -7.33 40.22 5.75
CA ARG A 65 -6.40 41.33 5.45
C ARG A 65 -6.72 42.01 4.12
N LEU A 66 -7.09 41.26 3.08
CA LEU A 66 -7.44 41.86 1.79
C LEU A 66 -8.77 42.61 1.86
N ALA A 67 -9.76 42.07 2.58
CA ALA A 67 -11.05 42.73 2.79
C ALA A 67 -10.93 44.05 3.55
N SER A 68 -9.97 44.18 4.48
CA SER A 68 -9.73 45.44 5.18
C SER A 68 -8.99 46.48 4.35
N LEU A 69 -8.20 46.07 3.37
CA LEU A 69 -7.40 46.98 2.53
C LEU A 69 -8.12 47.40 1.24
N ILE A 70 -9.03 46.57 0.73
CA ILE A 70 -9.69 46.77 -0.56
C ILE A 70 -11.22 46.68 -0.35
N PRO A 71 -11.94 47.81 -0.35
CA PRO A 71 -13.39 47.85 -0.07
C PRO A 71 -14.27 47.00 -1.00
N SER A 72 -13.82 46.75 -2.23
CA SER A 72 -14.54 45.92 -3.22
C SER A 72 -14.10 44.45 -3.23
N TYR A 73 -13.20 44.05 -2.35
CA TYR A 73 -12.71 42.68 -2.30
C TYR A 73 -13.76 41.75 -1.71
N THR A 74 -14.10 40.70 -2.46
CA THR A 74 -14.97 39.61 -1.98
C THR A 74 -14.11 38.41 -1.59
N PRO A 75 -14.12 37.99 -0.31
CA PRO A 75 -13.37 36.82 0.14
C PRO A 75 -13.69 35.58 -0.69
N THR A 76 -12.66 34.85 -1.10
CA THR A 76 -12.81 33.57 -1.80
C THR A 76 -12.08 32.49 -1.01
N TYR A 77 -12.83 31.46 -0.59
CA TYR A 77 -12.28 30.35 0.17
C TYR A 77 -12.25 29.08 -0.70
N ARG A 78 -11.06 28.50 -0.86
CA ARG A 78 -10.88 27.21 -1.54
C ARG A 78 -10.74 26.12 -0.49
N LEU A 79 -11.84 25.81 0.19
CA LEU A 79 -11.84 24.89 1.34
C LEU A 79 -11.96 23.42 0.94
N GLY A 80 -12.40 23.10 -0.29
CA GLY A 80 -12.63 21.72 -0.71
C GLY A 80 -11.39 20.82 -0.54
N PHE A 81 -10.22 21.27 -1.00
CA PHE A 81 -8.99 20.50 -0.88
C PHE A 81 -8.49 20.36 0.57
N PRO A 82 -8.40 21.44 1.39
CA PRO A 82 -8.05 21.29 2.81
C PRO A 82 -9.05 20.41 3.61
N ILE A 83 -10.36 20.52 3.35
CA ILE A 83 -11.35 19.67 4.01
C ILE A 83 -11.12 18.20 3.64
N TRP A 84 -10.86 17.91 2.36
CA TRP A 84 -10.51 16.57 1.92
C TRP A 84 -9.26 16.04 2.62
N GLN A 85 -8.20 16.85 2.76
CA GLN A 85 -6.98 16.46 3.46
C GLN A 85 -7.22 16.14 4.95
N ILE A 86 -8.10 16.88 5.63
CA ILE A 86 -8.46 16.57 7.03
C ILE A 86 -9.18 15.23 7.11
N ILE A 87 -10.19 15.02 6.26
CA ILE A 87 -10.97 13.77 6.24
C ILE A 87 -10.06 12.60 5.86
N GLY A 88 -9.25 12.75 4.81
CA GLY A 88 -8.30 11.76 4.32
C GLY A 88 -7.26 11.41 5.38
N GLY A 89 -6.66 12.41 6.04
CA GLY A 89 -5.72 12.19 7.12
C GLY A 89 -6.32 11.41 8.29
N ILE A 90 -7.55 11.74 8.71
CA ILE A 90 -8.26 10.98 9.77
C ILE A 90 -8.50 9.53 9.34
N ILE A 91 -9.01 9.32 8.12
CA ILE A 91 -9.23 7.97 7.57
C ILE A 91 -7.92 7.19 7.51
N SER A 92 -6.83 7.83 7.07
CA SER A 92 -5.50 7.23 6.98
C SER A 92 -4.93 6.85 8.34
N ILE A 93 -5.15 7.66 9.39
CA ILE A 93 -4.76 7.33 10.76
C ILE A 93 -5.49 6.06 11.23
N LEU A 94 -6.81 6.00 11.05
CA LEU A 94 -7.61 4.83 11.43
C LEU A 94 -7.19 3.59 10.64
N PHE A 95 -7.06 3.73 9.33
CA PHE A 95 -6.62 2.67 8.43
C PHE A 95 -5.23 2.14 8.80
N CYS A 96 -4.31 3.05 9.15
CA CYS A 96 -2.98 2.71 9.60
C CYS A 96 -3.02 1.82 10.86
N ILE A 97 -3.79 2.21 11.87
CA ILE A 97 -3.87 1.51 13.15
C ILE A 97 -4.59 0.16 13.00
N ILE A 98 -5.68 0.13 12.25
CA ILE A 98 -6.59 -1.02 12.15
C ILE A 98 -6.10 -2.06 11.13
N ILE A 99 -5.50 -1.63 10.03
CA ILE A 99 -5.14 -2.50 8.91
C ILE A 99 -3.62 -2.57 8.71
N VAL A 100 -2.96 -1.44 8.43
CA VAL A 100 -1.55 -1.45 8.00
C VAL A 100 -0.65 -2.00 9.09
N ARG A 101 -0.80 -1.54 10.33
CA ARG A 101 0.01 -2.03 11.45
C ARG A 101 -0.14 -3.54 11.69
N PRO A 102 -1.35 -4.09 11.94
CA PRO A 102 -1.50 -5.51 12.30
C PRO A 102 -1.40 -6.48 11.12
N ARG A 103 -1.85 -6.09 9.92
CA ARG A 103 -1.94 -7.01 8.77
C ARG A 103 -0.78 -6.90 7.80
N PHE A 104 -0.16 -5.73 7.68
CA PHE A 104 0.95 -5.53 6.76
C PHE A 104 2.29 -5.44 7.50
N SER A 105 2.49 -4.40 8.30
CA SER A 105 3.78 -4.13 8.93
C SER A 105 4.21 -5.20 9.93
N LYS A 106 3.28 -5.75 10.71
CA LYS A 106 3.59 -6.89 11.58
C LYS A 106 4.02 -8.10 10.76
N LYS A 107 3.32 -8.40 9.67
CA LYS A 107 3.62 -9.56 8.81
C LYS A 107 4.94 -9.42 8.07
N CYS A 108 5.28 -8.22 7.62
CA CYS A 108 6.63 -7.96 7.10
C CYS A 108 7.69 -8.14 8.20
N GLY A 109 7.45 -7.63 9.42
CA GLY A 109 8.37 -7.77 10.54
C GLY A 109 8.57 -9.21 11.02
N ASP A 110 7.53 -10.02 10.95
CA ASP A 110 7.54 -11.45 11.27
C ASP A 110 7.99 -12.32 10.07
N GLN A 111 8.30 -11.69 8.91
CA GLN A 111 8.66 -12.35 7.65
C GLN A 111 7.63 -13.40 7.19
N ASP A 112 6.36 -13.16 7.49
CA ASP A 112 5.24 -14.02 7.10
C ASP A 112 4.82 -13.74 5.66
N TRP A 113 5.74 -14.06 4.73
CA TRP A 113 5.58 -13.86 3.29
C TRP A 113 4.43 -14.70 2.72
N ASP A 114 4.16 -15.85 3.34
CA ASP A 114 3.08 -16.74 2.93
C ASP A 114 1.72 -16.10 3.16
N PHE A 115 1.52 -15.45 4.31
CA PHE A 115 0.32 -14.64 4.54
C PHE A 115 0.21 -13.50 3.51
N LEU A 116 1.26 -12.71 3.31
CA LEU A 116 1.20 -11.53 2.42
C LEU A 116 0.95 -11.90 0.95
N LEU A 117 1.47 -13.04 0.49
CA LEU A 117 1.26 -13.54 -0.87
C LEU A 117 -0.03 -14.34 -1.02
N ASN A 118 -0.59 -14.95 0.03
CA ASN A 118 -1.82 -15.73 -0.09
C ASN A 118 -3.09 -15.04 0.43
N ASP A 119 -2.95 -13.93 1.16
CA ASP A 119 -4.06 -13.04 1.51
C ASP A 119 -4.48 -12.25 0.27
N VAL A 120 -5.38 -12.86 -0.52
CA VAL A 120 -5.82 -12.34 -1.83
C VAL A 120 -7.32 -12.11 -1.87
N LEU A 121 -7.73 -11.09 -2.60
CA LEU A 121 -9.08 -10.92 -3.10
C LEU A 121 -9.25 -11.80 -4.34
N LYS A 122 -10.21 -12.73 -4.32
CA LYS A 122 -10.54 -13.59 -5.46
C LYS A 122 -11.63 -12.96 -6.30
N LEU A 123 -11.40 -12.82 -7.60
CA LEU A 123 -12.36 -12.31 -8.59
C LEU A 123 -12.47 -13.33 -9.72
N GLY A 124 -13.35 -14.32 -9.53
CA GLY A 124 -13.35 -15.53 -10.37
C GLY A 124 -12.02 -16.28 -10.20
N ASN A 125 -11.33 -16.55 -11.30
CA ASN A 125 -10.02 -17.23 -11.28
C ASN A 125 -8.86 -16.27 -10.98
N PHE A 126 -9.08 -14.95 -10.98
CA PHE A 126 -8.03 -13.96 -10.73
C PHE A 126 -7.79 -13.77 -9.22
N ARG A 127 -6.51 -13.77 -8.83
CA ARG A 127 -6.04 -13.54 -7.46
C ARG A 127 -5.36 -12.18 -7.39
N PHE A 128 -5.89 -11.28 -6.57
CA PHE A 128 -5.31 -9.95 -6.34
C PHE A 128 -4.86 -9.79 -4.88
N PRO A 129 -3.56 -9.57 -4.59
CA PRO A 129 -3.08 -9.42 -3.22
C PRO A 129 -3.74 -8.27 -2.46
N TRP A 130 -4.20 -8.53 -1.23
CA TRP A 130 -4.78 -7.49 -0.38
C TRP A 130 -3.80 -6.36 -0.07
N MET A 131 -2.49 -6.63 -0.02
CA MET A 131 -1.47 -5.59 0.18
C MET A 131 -1.49 -4.48 -0.88
N PHE A 132 -1.87 -4.78 -2.13
CA PHE A 132 -2.05 -3.75 -3.15
C PHE A 132 -3.33 -2.95 -2.92
N VAL A 133 -4.42 -3.59 -2.48
CA VAL A 133 -5.64 -2.88 -2.09
C VAL A 133 -5.34 -1.90 -0.96
N TRP A 134 -4.57 -2.34 0.05
CA TRP A 134 -4.17 -1.48 1.16
C TRP A 134 -3.29 -0.32 0.69
N ALA A 135 -2.37 -0.56 -0.24
CA ALA A 135 -1.53 0.48 -0.82
C ALA A 135 -2.36 1.52 -1.60
N ILE A 136 -3.36 1.07 -2.38
CA ILE A 136 -4.28 1.96 -3.10
C ILE A 136 -5.07 2.85 -2.12
N ILE A 137 -5.66 2.25 -1.08
CA ILE A 137 -6.41 2.98 -0.05
C ILE A 137 -5.51 4.03 0.62
N ALA A 138 -4.30 3.64 1.01
CA ALA A 138 -3.33 4.55 1.61
C ALA A 138 -2.86 5.67 0.65
N THR A 139 -2.78 5.42 -0.66
CA THR A 139 -2.46 6.45 -1.66
C THR A 139 -3.60 7.45 -1.85
N ILE A 140 -4.86 6.99 -1.85
CA ILE A 140 -6.05 7.85 -2.01
C ILE A 140 -6.23 8.78 -0.81
N PHE A 141 -6.09 8.25 0.41
CA PHE A 141 -6.37 8.99 1.64
C PHE A 141 -5.14 9.59 2.31
N GLY A 142 -3.92 9.13 1.98
CA GLY A 142 -2.67 9.57 2.61
C GLY A 142 -1.80 10.41 1.67
N TRP A 143 -2.43 11.28 0.88
CA TRP A 143 -1.76 12.24 -0.01
C TRP A 143 -0.69 11.63 -0.94
N TYR A 144 -1.08 10.80 -1.91
CA TYR A 144 -0.27 10.15 -2.96
C TYR A 144 0.90 9.27 -2.45
N TRP A 145 1.74 9.79 -1.56
CA TRP A 145 2.89 9.17 -0.92
C TRP A 145 2.54 8.25 0.24
N GLY A 146 1.35 8.36 0.84
CA GLY A 146 0.94 7.54 1.99
C GLY A 146 0.98 6.03 1.72
N GLY A 147 0.74 5.62 0.47
CA GLY A 147 0.85 4.22 0.06
C GLY A 147 2.27 3.76 -0.29
N ALA A 148 3.24 4.66 -0.47
CA ALA A 148 4.55 4.32 -1.06
C ALA A 148 5.31 3.26 -0.25
N ALA A 149 5.27 3.35 1.09
CA ALA A 149 5.90 2.39 1.98
C ALA A 149 5.21 1.01 2.00
N ILE A 150 4.00 0.90 1.45
CA ILE A 150 3.28 -0.37 1.24
C ILE A 150 3.52 -0.88 -0.18
N TRP A 151 3.48 0.01 -1.17
CA TRP A 151 3.77 -0.30 -2.57
C TRP A 151 5.13 -0.94 -2.75
N PHE A 152 6.17 -0.38 -2.13
CA PHE A 152 7.53 -0.88 -2.32
C PHE A 152 7.66 -2.37 -1.91
N PRO A 153 7.36 -2.78 -0.66
CA PRO A 153 7.42 -4.20 -0.30
C PRO A 153 6.46 -5.07 -1.12
N ALA A 154 5.24 -4.57 -1.42
CA ALA A 154 4.24 -5.34 -2.15
C ALA A 154 4.68 -5.70 -3.58
N ILE A 155 5.25 -4.74 -4.31
CA ILE A 155 5.75 -4.96 -5.67
C ILE A 155 6.92 -5.95 -5.63
N ILE A 156 7.88 -5.75 -4.72
CA ILE A 156 9.05 -6.61 -4.62
C ILE A 156 8.65 -8.04 -4.25
N LEU A 157 7.73 -8.22 -3.31
CA LEU A 157 7.24 -9.55 -2.93
C LEU A 157 6.59 -10.31 -4.10
N VAL A 158 5.86 -9.62 -4.98
CA VAL A 158 5.17 -10.28 -6.10
C VAL A 158 6.12 -10.59 -7.26
N VAL A 159 7.12 -9.72 -7.50
CA VAL A 159 8.03 -9.84 -8.66
C VAL A 159 9.28 -10.65 -8.33
N ALA A 160 9.85 -10.44 -7.15
CA ALA A 160 11.14 -10.98 -6.74
C ALA A 160 11.08 -11.64 -5.34
N GLY A 161 9.87 -11.94 -4.85
CA GLY A 161 9.68 -12.55 -3.55
C GLY A 161 10.29 -13.94 -3.41
N PRO A 162 10.28 -14.50 -2.19
CA PRO A 162 10.87 -15.80 -1.88
C PRO A 162 10.13 -16.96 -2.56
N LYS A 163 8.90 -16.71 -3.05
CA LYS A 163 8.07 -17.68 -3.76
C LYS A 163 7.45 -16.99 -4.98
N PRO A 164 7.29 -17.72 -6.11
CA PRO A 164 6.60 -17.17 -7.27
C PRO A 164 5.12 -16.93 -6.95
N TYR A 165 4.64 -15.72 -7.23
CA TYR A 165 3.23 -15.38 -7.05
C TYR A 165 2.38 -15.95 -8.19
N LYS A 166 1.29 -16.65 -7.84
CA LYS A 166 0.31 -17.15 -8.82
C LYS A 166 -0.87 -16.19 -8.92
N TRP A 167 -1.00 -15.52 -10.07
CA TRP A 167 -2.09 -14.59 -10.39
C TRP A 167 -3.44 -15.26 -10.65
N THR A 168 -3.44 -16.57 -10.92
CA THR A 168 -4.65 -17.34 -11.20
C THR A 168 -4.73 -18.60 -10.36
N GLU A 169 -5.96 -19.03 -10.07
CA GLU A 169 -6.22 -20.40 -9.61
C GLU A 169 -6.19 -21.32 -10.84
N GLU A 170 -5.26 -22.28 -10.82
CA GLU A 170 -5.20 -23.38 -11.81
C GLU A 170 -6.44 -24.27 -11.69
#